data_AF-A0A7X8HYR9-F1
#
_entry.id   AF-A0A7X8HYR9-F1
#
_cell.length_a   1.000
_cell.length_b   1.000
_cell.length_c   1.000
_cell.angle_alpha   90.00
_cell.angle_beta   90.00
_cell.angle_gamma   90.00
#
_symmetry.space_group_name_H-M   'P 1'
#
loop_
_entity.id
_entity.type
_entity.pdbx_description
1 polymer ?
#
loop_
_entity_poly.entity_id
_entity_poly.type
_entity_poly.pdbx_seq_one_letter_code
_entity_poly.pdbx_strand_id
1 'polypeptide(L)'
;MPTLYLTLLEEAMRLVMLCGLLLLSACQTTIEAPTPQKLSTLFDYQLHDSQGQPMTLAEGAAKLADADVIMVGELHGHQGVHRFQA
;
A
#
# COMPACT_ATOMS: atom_id res chain seq x y z
N MET A 1 27.52 -37.95 21.63
CA MET A 1 26.06 -37.72 21.80
C MET A 1 25.63 -36.25 21.84
N PRO A 2 26.37 -35.26 22.41
CA PRO A 2 25.88 -33.86 22.45
C PRO A 2 25.98 -33.13 21.09
N THR A 3 26.91 -33.54 20.23
CA THR A 3 27.16 -32.92 18.91
C THR A 3 25.98 -33.10 17.96
N LEU A 4 25.30 -34.25 18.02
CA LEU A 4 24.14 -34.56 17.17
C LEU A 4 22.92 -33.70 17.54
N TYR A 5 22.78 -33.33 18.82
CA TYR A 5 21.68 -32.51 19.30
C TYR A 5 21.85 -31.04 18.90
N LEU A 6 23.09 -30.53 18.95
CA LEU A 6 23.39 -29.16 18.48
C LEU A 6 23.10 -28.99 16.99
N THR A 7 23.51 -29.96 16.15
CA THR A 7 23.26 -29.89 14.70
C THR A 7 21.76 -29.93 14.39
N LEU A 8 21.00 -30.75 15.11
CA LEU A 8 19.55 -30.86 14.91
C LEU A 8 18.81 -29.57 15.30
N LEU A 9 19.30 -28.89 16.34
CA LEU A 9 18.78 -27.58 16.76
C LEU A 9 19.07 -26.48 15.72
N GLU A 10 20.24 -26.53 15.08
CA GLU A 10 20.65 -25.58 14.05
C GLU A 10 19.81 -25.73 12.77
N GLU A 11 19.57 -26.96 12.33
CA GLU A 11 18.71 -27.24 11.17
C GLU A 11 17.24 -26.88 11.43
N ALA A 12 16.73 -27.13 12.65
CA ALA A 12 15.39 -26.71 13.05
C ALA A 12 15.25 -25.18 13.05
N MET A 13 16.27 -24.46 13.54
CA MET A 13 16.31 -22.99 13.50
C MET A 13 16.30 -22.46 12.06
N ARG A 14 17.07 -23.08 11.16
CA ARG A 14 17.10 -22.72 9.73
C ARG A 14 15.73 -22.93 9.08
N LEU A 15 15.07 -24.05 9.38
CA LEU A 15 13.73 -24.35 8.86
C LEU A 15 12.68 -23.35 9.35
N VAL A 16 12.70 -23.01 10.64
CA VAL A 16 11.80 -22.01 11.24
C VAL A 16 12.01 -20.63 10.61
N MET A 17 13.26 -20.22 10.40
CA MET A 17 13.59 -18.95 9.74
C MET A 17 13.12 -18.94 8.28
N LEU A 18 13.31 -20.03 7.53
CA LEU A 18 12.86 -20.14 6.14
C LEU A 18 11.33 -20.10 6.04
N CYS A 19 10.63 -20.84 6.90
CA CYS A 19 9.16 -20.81 6.96
C CYS A 19 8.65 -19.41 7.33
N GLY A 20 9.31 -18.71 8.27
CA GLY A 20 8.98 -17.34 8.62
C GLY A 20 9.09 -16.38 7.41
N LEU A 21 10.19 -16.45 6.67
CA LEU A 21 10.40 -15.63 5.47
C LEU A 21 9.34 -15.88 4.39
N LEU A 22 8.92 -17.12 4.20
CA LEU A 22 7.86 -17.48 3.23
C LEU A 22 6.49 -16.94 3.65
N LEU A 23 6.16 -16.96 4.95
CA LEU A 23 4.91 -16.42 5.47
C LEU A 23 4.84 -14.89 5.37
N LEU A 24 5.97 -14.19 5.49
CA LEU A 24 6.00 -12.72 5.31
C LEU A 24 5.76 -12.29 3.86
N SER A 25 6.09 -13.13 2.87
CA SER A 25 5.89 -12.81 1.45
C SER A 25 4.40 -12.83 1.03
N ALA A 26 3.55 -13.55 1.77
CA ALA A 26 2.13 -13.71 1.44
C ALA A 26 1.30 -12.41 1.62
N CYS A 27 1.83 -11.38 2.27
CA CYS A 27 1.17 -10.08 2.42
C CYS A 27 1.46 -9.11 1.25
N GLN A 28 2.32 -9.49 0.31
CA GLN A 28 2.71 -8.62 -0.81
C GLN A 28 1.76 -8.84 -1.99
N THR A 29 0.55 -8.29 -1.92
CA THR A 29 -0.30 -8.16 -3.11
C THR A 29 0.39 -7.19 -4.06
N THR A 30 0.95 -7.68 -5.16
CA THR A 30 1.36 -6.85 -6.29
C THR A 30 0.09 -6.29 -6.91
N ILE A 31 -0.36 -5.13 -6.43
CA ILE A 31 -1.31 -4.31 -7.17
C ILE A 31 -0.55 -3.84 -8.40
N GLU A 32 -0.92 -4.37 -9.57
CA GLU A 32 -0.44 -3.88 -10.85
C GLU A 32 -0.95 -2.45 -10.98
N ALA A 33 -0.15 -1.49 -10.50
CA ALA A 33 -0.49 -0.09 -10.56
C ALA A 33 -0.54 0.29 -12.05
N PRO A 34 -1.62 0.96 -12.51
CA PRO A 34 -1.65 1.54 -13.85
C PRO A 34 -0.37 2.34 -14.07
N THR A 35 0.23 2.25 -15.25
CA THR A 35 1.44 2.98 -15.61
C THR A 35 1.29 4.43 -15.19
N PRO A 36 2.03 4.91 -14.16
CA PRO A 36 1.76 6.21 -13.59
C PRO A 36 1.97 7.27 -14.66
N GLN A 37 0.97 8.10 -14.88
CA GLN A 37 1.16 9.32 -15.65
C GLN A 37 2.30 10.09 -14.98
N LYS A 38 3.32 10.49 -15.76
CA LYS A 38 4.56 11.06 -15.21
C LYS A 38 4.26 12.29 -14.36
N LEU A 39 4.28 12.12 -13.04
CA LEU A 39 4.16 13.21 -12.08
C LEU A 39 5.46 14.04 -12.15
N SER A 40 5.32 15.30 -12.51
CA SER A 40 6.39 16.28 -12.65
C SER A 40 6.65 17.03 -11.34
N THR A 41 5.66 17.10 -10.45
CA THR A 41 5.76 17.79 -9.15
C THR A 41 5.17 16.94 -8.02
N LEU A 42 5.51 17.28 -6.77
CA LEU A 42 4.89 16.72 -5.55
C LEU A 42 3.42 17.14 -5.36
N PHE A 43 2.89 17.95 -6.27
CA PHE A 43 1.52 18.48 -6.25
C PHE A 43 0.67 17.94 -7.42
N ASP A 44 1.25 17.10 -8.26
CA ASP A 44 0.48 16.43 -9.30
C ASP A 44 -0.32 15.30 -8.65
N TYR A 45 -1.56 15.11 -9.07
CA TYR A 45 -2.46 14.11 -8.52
C TYR A 45 -3.13 13.28 -9.61
N GLN A 46 -3.58 12.11 -9.21
CA GLN A 46 -4.48 11.26 -9.98
C GLN A 46 -5.62 10.85 -9.04
N LEU A 47 -6.84 10.89 -9.54
CA LEU A 47 -8.02 10.45 -8.80
C LEU A 47 -8.55 9.19 -9.47
N HIS A 48 -8.90 8.19 -8.66
CA HIS A 48 -9.42 6.91 -9.13
C HIS A 48 -10.67 6.54 -8.33
N ASP A 49 -11.56 5.78 -8.95
CA ASP A 49 -12.71 5.20 -8.24
C ASP A 49 -12.34 3.91 -7.48
N SER A 50 -13.33 3.28 -6.84
CA SER A 50 -13.13 2.05 -6.07
C SER A 50 -12.70 0.83 -6.91
N GLN A 51 -12.76 0.92 -8.24
CA GLN A 51 -12.30 -0.10 -9.17
C GLN A 51 -10.94 0.25 -9.78
N GLY A 52 -10.32 1.36 -9.33
CA GLY A 52 -9.05 1.84 -9.85
C GLY A 52 -9.15 2.54 -11.20
N GLN A 53 -10.37 2.89 -11.65
CA GLN A 53 -10.53 3.61 -12.92
C GLN A 53 -10.23 5.10 -12.74
N PRO A 54 -9.42 5.72 -13.62
CA PRO A 54 -9.15 7.14 -13.54
C PRO A 54 -10.43 7.97 -13.63
N MET A 55 -10.49 9.04 -12.84
CA MET A 55 -11.61 9.97 -12.86
C MET A 55 -11.13 11.41 -12.69
N THR A 56 -11.93 12.34 -13.18
CA THR A 56 -11.70 13.77 -13.00
C THR A 56 -12.19 14.24 -11.63
N LEU A 57 -11.68 15.38 -11.17
CA LEU A 57 -12.15 16.01 -9.94
C LEU A 57 -13.64 16.36 -10.02
N ALA A 58 -14.14 16.79 -11.17
CA ALA A 58 -15.54 17.12 -11.37
C ALA A 58 -16.45 15.89 -11.23
N GLU A 59 -16.06 14.75 -11.78
CA GLU A 59 -16.79 13.48 -11.61
C GLU A 59 -16.75 13.01 -10.15
N GLY A 60 -15.62 13.18 -9.47
CA GLY A 60 -15.49 12.90 -8.04
C GLY A 60 -16.43 13.76 -7.20
N ALA A 61 -16.43 15.08 -7.43
CA ALA A 61 -17.32 16.01 -6.75
C ALA A 61 -18.80 15.70 -7.00
N ALA A 62 -19.17 15.39 -8.25
CA ALA A 62 -20.54 14.99 -8.59
C ALA A 62 -20.97 13.71 -7.87
N LYS A 63 -20.08 12.72 -7.74
CA LYS A 63 -20.34 11.47 -6.99
C LYS A 63 -20.53 11.70 -5.48
N LEU A 64 -19.93 12.75 -4.93
CA LEU A 64 -20.00 13.09 -3.51
C LEU A 64 -21.07 14.15 -3.21
N ALA A 65 -21.77 14.67 -4.21
CA ALA A 65 -22.65 15.83 -4.08
C ALA A 65 -23.81 15.62 -3.10
N ASP A 66 -24.31 14.39 -3.01
CA ASP A 66 -25.45 14.01 -2.15
C ASP A 66 -25.00 13.39 -0.82
N ALA A 67 -23.69 13.38 -0.52
CA ALA A 67 -23.19 12.81 0.72
C ALA A 67 -23.39 13.79 1.89
N ASP A 68 -24.09 13.36 2.93
CA ASP A 68 -24.24 14.14 4.17
C ASP A 68 -22.90 14.31 4.92
N VAL A 69 -22.03 13.30 4.82
CA VAL A 69 -20.72 13.25 5.48
C VAL A 69 -19.70 12.63 4.53
N ILE A 70 -18.57 13.32 4.34
CA ILE A 70 -17.43 12.84 3.56
C ILE A 70 -16.25 12.65 4.51
N MET A 71 -15.68 11.45 4.53
CA MET A 71 -14.47 11.16 5.31
C MET A 71 -13.24 11.21 4.40
N VAL A 72 -12.27 12.06 4.77
CA VAL A 72 -11.02 12.25 4.03
C VAL A 72 -9.86 11.77 4.90
N GLY A 73 -9.16 10.72 4.47
CA GLY A 73 -7.94 10.24 5.12
C GLY A 73 -6.71 10.96 4.60
N GLU A 74 -5.68 11.13 5.43
CA GLU A 74 -4.42 11.73 5.03
C GLU A 74 -3.17 11.00 5.53
N LEU A 75 -2.10 11.11 4.75
CA LEU A 75 -0.75 10.73 5.16
C LEU A 75 -0.07 11.94 5.79
N HIS A 76 0.03 11.94 7.12
CA HIS A 76 0.72 13.00 7.86
C HIS A 76 2.18 13.13 7.40
N GLY A 77 2.61 14.37 7.13
CA GLY A 77 4.00 14.69 6.75
C GLY A 77 4.25 14.82 5.24
N HIS A 78 3.25 14.61 4.38
CA HIS A 78 3.38 14.84 2.93
C HIS A 78 2.84 16.22 2.54
N GLN A 79 3.73 17.15 2.15
CA GLN A 79 3.36 18.56 1.87
C GLN A 79 2.30 18.72 0.76
N GLY A 80 2.26 17.81 -0.21
CA GLY A 80 1.22 17.82 -1.25
C GLY A 80 -0.19 17.57 -0.71
N VAL A 81 -0.33 16.78 0.36
CA VAL A 81 -1.63 16.37 0.91
C VAL A 81 -2.36 17.54 1.54
N HIS A 82 -1.66 18.39 2.30
CA HIS A 82 -2.23 19.61 2.86
C HIS A 82 -2.71 20.59 1.77
N ARG A 83 -2.09 20.58 0.59
CA ARG A 83 -2.54 21.40 -0.55
C ARG A 83 -3.79 20.87 -1.23
N PHE A 84 -4.01 19.55 -1.23
CA PHE A 84 -5.21 18.96 -1.85
C PHE A 84 -6.48 19.13 -1.03
N GLN A 85 -6.35 19.43 0.26
CA GLN A 85 -7.47 19.63 1.17
C GLN A 85 -7.80 21.11 1.47
N ALA A 86 -7.02 22.04 0.91
CA ALA A 86 -7.15 23.47 1.15
C ALA A 86 -8.23 24.14 0.29
#